data_AF-A0AAU3L2I5-F1
#
_entry.id   AF-A0AAU3L2I5-F1
#
_cell.length_a   1.000
_cell.length_b   1.000
_cell.length_c   1.000
_cell.angle_alpha   90.00
_cell.angle_beta   90.00
_cell.angle_gamma   90.00
#
_symmetry.space_group_name_H-M   'P 1'
#
loop_
_entity.id
_entity.type
_entity.pdbx_description
1 polymer ?
#
loop_
_entity_poly.entity_id
_entity_poly.type
_entity_poly.pdbx_seq_one_letter_code
_entity_poly.pdbx_strand_id
1 'polypeptide(L)'
;MAVVAKRAEDVVDLNHTGLVVATVFFALSVTPSLLPRDWLFQGLISGVNAALGYGVGCVLQWLFRKWIRPRLTIGGPPEWVRYVLKVAVVLTCALVAAYMLVLSADWQREITGLMDMEGTTRAAYLRTGGLSFAVGALVVAVFRTLRELVRFIARQLSRWVRVPPKLAPATGVLLLTILIVTLFNGVASRAFFAVANSAFSVRNNQTTQFAVQPTLPERSGSPQSLAKWETLGFEGRWFVSHGPDPMLISAVTGKPARQPIRVYVGLQSAPAATTEEDLAVAELQRTGAFDRKVLVITTTTGTGWVNSMSAAALEYMYGGDTAILASQYSYLPSVLSFLADRQKVAIAGKKMFDAVYRVWSARPPNARPKLLVYGESLGSQGSEAAFDGLADLRSKVDGALWVGPPNSNRLWQQFVSRRDPGTREVDPVYADGLVVRFAATATDLDKPSPDWRRPRIAYLMHPSDPIVWWSPDLLFSQPDWLSEPRGSDVSPQMRWSPVVTFWQVAADLTNAQGVSDGHGHNYGSLVLDGWAAVAAPPEWTPELREKIRTQIELAEDYERVIK
;
A
#
# COMPACT_ATOMS: atom_id res chain seq x y z
N MET A 1 4.97 49.97 18.52
CA MET A 1 4.70 48.98 17.45
C MET A 1 5.98 48.55 16.72
N ALA A 2 6.74 49.44 16.06
CA ALA A 2 7.93 49.08 15.28
C ALA A 2 9.08 48.42 16.08
N VAL A 3 9.27 48.78 17.36
CA VAL A 3 10.36 48.23 18.21
C VAL A 3 10.06 46.79 18.68
N VAL A 4 8.80 46.46 18.94
CA VAL A 4 8.37 45.10 19.35
C VAL A 4 8.46 44.14 18.17
N ALA A 5 8.05 44.60 16.98
CA ALA A 5 8.15 43.81 15.76
C ALA A 5 9.62 43.60 15.30
N LYS A 6 10.51 44.58 15.53
CA LYS A 6 11.97 44.44 15.29
C LYS A 6 12.63 43.41 16.21
N ARG A 7 12.26 43.37 17.49
CA ARG A 7 12.77 42.35 18.45
C ARG A 7 12.26 40.94 18.14
N ALA A 8 11.05 40.79 17.61
CA ALA A 8 10.53 39.49 17.17
C ALA A 8 11.25 38.96 15.90
N GLU A 9 11.62 39.85 14.97
CA GLU A 9 12.41 39.50 13.79
C GLU A 9 13.81 38.98 14.13
N ASP A 10 14.49 39.59 15.12
CA ASP A 10 15.83 39.17 15.54
C ASP A 10 15.85 37.79 16.23
N VAL A 11 14.71 37.36 16.80
CA VAL A 11 14.57 36.07 17.49
C VAL A 11 14.13 34.94 16.54
N VAL A 12 13.36 35.25 15.49
CA VAL A 12 12.75 34.24 14.60
C VAL A 12 13.48 34.08 13.26
N ASP A 13 14.25 35.07 12.80
CA ASP A 13 14.96 35.10 11.50
C ASP A 13 14.15 34.42 10.37
N LEU A 14 12.99 35.01 10.05
CA LEU A 14 12.04 34.45 9.10
C LEU A 14 12.51 34.70 7.66
N ASN A 15 12.82 33.62 6.93
CA ASN A 15 13.07 33.68 5.50
C ASN A 15 11.75 33.86 4.72
N HIS A 16 11.53 35.04 4.15
CA HIS A 16 10.29 35.39 3.45
C HIS A 16 10.14 34.66 2.11
N THR A 17 11.24 34.42 1.38
CA THR A 17 11.23 33.57 0.18
C THR A 17 10.86 32.14 0.54
N GLY A 18 11.42 31.64 1.64
CA GLY A 18 11.05 30.37 2.26
C GLY A 18 9.56 30.30 2.57
N LEU A 19 8.98 31.34 3.19
CA LEU A 19 7.56 31.38 3.51
C LEU A 19 6.66 31.31 2.27
N VAL A 20 7.02 32.02 1.19
CA VAL A 20 6.26 31.99 -0.07
C VAL A 20 6.27 30.57 -0.65
N VAL A 21 7.44 29.96 -0.78
CA VAL A 21 7.56 28.60 -1.33
C VAL A 21 6.90 27.57 -0.41
N ALA A 22 6.99 27.72 0.91
CA ALA A 22 6.27 26.90 1.88
C ALA A 22 4.76 26.98 1.68
N THR A 23 4.22 28.17 1.42
CA THR A 23 2.79 28.39 1.18
C THR A 23 2.35 27.73 -0.12
N VAL A 24 3.17 27.77 -1.17
CA VAL A 24 2.90 27.05 -2.43
C VAL A 24 2.85 25.54 -2.18
N PHE A 25 3.83 24.98 -1.48
CA PHE A 25 3.84 23.54 -1.15
C PHE A 25 2.66 23.13 -0.27
N PHE A 26 2.29 23.96 0.70
CA PHE A 26 1.09 23.78 1.51
C PHE A 26 -0.19 23.81 0.66
N ALA A 27 -0.32 24.81 -0.21
CA ALA A 27 -1.46 24.93 -1.11
C ALA A 27 -1.60 23.70 -2.01
N LEU A 28 -0.49 23.24 -2.59
CA LEU A 28 -0.46 22.02 -3.40
C LEU A 28 -0.80 20.78 -2.58
N SER A 29 -0.32 20.65 -1.34
CA SER A 29 -0.56 19.44 -0.54
C SER A 29 -2.02 19.25 -0.14
N VAL A 30 -2.78 20.36 -0.01
CA VAL A 30 -4.22 20.34 0.31
C VAL A 30 -5.12 20.22 -0.93
N THR A 31 -4.56 20.09 -2.13
CA THR A 31 -5.33 19.73 -3.34
C THR A 31 -5.84 18.28 -3.26
N PRO A 32 -6.83 17.90 -4.09
CA PRO A 32 -7.39 16.55 -4.12
C PRO A 32 -6.31 15.47 -4.34
N SER A 33 -6.48 14.35 -3.66
CA SER A 33 -5.68 13.13 -3.83
C SER A 33 -6.62 11.94 -4.09
N LEU A 34 -6.11 10.71 -4.03
CA LEU A 34 -6.90 9.49 -4.28
C LEU A 34 -7.97 9.27 -3.22
N LEU A 35 -7.61 9.41 -1.93
CA LEU A 35 -8.48 9.06 -0.81
C LEU A 35 -8.87 10.29 0.03
N PRO A 36 -10.03 10.24 0.72
CA PRO A 36 -10.40 11.25 1.68
C PRO A 36 -9.47 11.18 2.88
N ARG A 37 -9.13 12.34 3.44
CA ARG A 37 -8.22 12.47 4.58
C ARG A 37 -8.89 13.22 5.69
N ASP A 38 -8.70 12.71 6.91
CA ASP A 38 -9.04 13.48 8.08
C ASP A 38 -8.09 14.68 8.26
N TRP A 39 -8.50 15.59 9.15
CA TRP A 39 -7.78 16.82 9.39
C TRP A 39 -6.41 16.61 10.06
N LEU A 40 -6.23 15.52 10.82
CA LEU A 40 -5.00 15.18 11.53
C LEU A 40 -3.93 14.75 10.52
N PHE A 41 -4.24 13.76 9.69
CA PHE A 41 -3.33 13.26 8.67
C PHE A 41 -3.01 14.35 7.66
N GLN A 42 -4.01 15.06 7.13
CA GLN A 42 -3.76 16.18 6.22
C GLN A 42 -2.87 17.24 6.87
N GLY A 43 -3.10 17.54 8.16
CA GLY A 43 -2.34 18.51 8.93
C GLY A 43 -0.85 18.16 8.97
N LEU A 44 -0.55 16.90 9.29
CA LEU A 44 0.81 16.36 9.33
C LEU A 44 1.51 16.48 7.96
N ILE A 45 0.88 15.99 6.90
CA ILE A 45 1.47 15.94 5.55
C ILE A 45 1.70 17.34 5.01
N SER A 46 0.74 18.24 5.20
CA SER A 46 0.85 19.62 4.71
C SER A 46 1.91 20.39 5.49
N GLY A 47 2.11 20.11 6.78
CA GLY A 47 3.20 20.66 7.57
C GLY A 47 4.58 20.22 7.08
N VAL A 48 4.74 18.93 6.75
CA VAL A 48 5.98 18.39 6.16
C VAL A 48 6.26 19.01 4.78
N ASN A 49 5.25 19.07 3.90
CA ASN A 49 5.38 19.70 2.58
C ASN A 49 5.73 21.19 2.71
N ALA A 50 5.08 21.93 3.62
CA ALA A 50 5.40 23.33 3.89
C ALA A 50 6.85 23.49 4.38
N ALA A 51 7.35 22.61 5.25
CA ALA A 51 8.74 22.64 5.71
C ALA A 51 9.74 22.35 4.58
N LEU A 52 9.44 21.40 3.69
CA LEU A 52 10.24 21.14 2.49
C LEU A 52 10.27 22.35 1.56
N GLY A 53 9.11 22.93 1.26
CA GLY A 53 8.99 24.17 0.48
C GLY A 53 9.77 25.33 1.12
N TYR A 54 9.71 25.46 2.44
CA TYR A 54 10.50 26.45 3.18
C TYR A 54 12.01 26.24 2.97
N GLY A 55 12.47 24.99 3.04
CA GLY A 55 13.86 24.61 2.78
C GLY A 55 14.29 24.98 1.36
N VAL A 56 13.48 24.65 0.36
CA VAL A 56 13.71 25.01 -1.05
C VAL A 56 13.80 26.54 -1.21
N GLY A 57 12.85 27.29 -0.66
CA GLY A 57 12.87 28.75 -0.73
C GLY A 57 14.08 29.38 -0.02
N CYS A 58 14.58 28.76 1.05
CA CYS A 58 15.83 29.17 1.68
C CYS A 58 17.04 28.98 0.76
N VAL A 59 17.12 27.85 0.05
CA VAL A 59 18.19 27.56 -0.93
C VAL A 59 18.11 28.52 -2.11
N LEU A 60 16.92 28.77 -2.65
CA LEU A 60 16.70 29.73 -3.74
C LEU A 60 17.14 31.14 -3.33
N GLN A 61 16.77 31.60 -2.14
CA GLN A 61 17.22 32.90 -1.63
C GLN A 61 18.74 32.94 -1.46
N TRP A 62 19.36 31.85 -1.00
CA TRP A 62 20.81 31.76 -0.87
C TRP A 62 21.51 31.84 -2.24
N LEU A 63 21.04 31.10 -3.23
CA LEU A 63 21.56 31.14 -4.61
C LEU A 63 21.42 32.54 -5.21
N PHE A 64 20.26 33.17 -5.05
CA PHE A 64 20.02 34.54 -5.51
C PHE A 64 20.99 35.53 -4.86
N ARG A 65 21.16 35.49 -3.53
CA ARG A 65 22.09 36.37 -2.80
C ARG A 65 23.55 36.13 -3.19
N LYS A 66 23.91 34.88 -3.49
CA LYS A 66 25.30 34.53 -3.82
C LYS A 66 25.67 34.91 -5.24
N TRP A 67 24.80 34.69 -6.22
CA TRP A 67 25.16 34.74 -7.65
C TRP A 67 24.50 35.89 -8.42
N ILE A 68 23.27 36.28 -8.04
CA ILE A 68 22.47 37.25 -8.80
C ILE A 68 22.54 38.64 -8.15
N ARG A 69 22.30 38.74 -6.85
CA ARG A 69 22.27 40.03 -6.12
C ARG A 69 23.55 40.86 -6.29
N PRO A 70 24.78 40.30 -6.27
CA PRO A 70 25.99 41.07 -6.47
C PRO A 70 26.12 41.69 -7.87
N ARG A 71 25.39 41.15 -8.86
CA ARG A 71 25.38 41.65 -10.25
C ARG A 71 24.34 42.76 -10.46
N LEU A 72 23.44 42.98 -9.50
CA LEU A 72 22.40 44.00 -9.57
C LEU A 72 22.91 45.31 -8.96
N THR A 73 22.98 46.37 -9.77
CA THR A 73 23.37 47.73 -9.35
C THR A 73 22.23 48.51 -8.69
N ILE A 74 21.04 47.91 -8.55
CA ILE A 74 19.85 48.55 -7.98
C ILE A 74 19.99 48.71 -6.46
N GLY A 75 19.90 49.96 -6.00
CA GLY A 75 19.83 50.32 -4.57
C GLY A 75 18.65 49.66 -3.87
N GLY A 76 18.82 49.29 -2.60
CA GLY A 76 17.73 48.65 -1.85
C GLY A 76 16.61 49.65 -1.54
N PRO A 77 15.33 49.23 -1.53
CA PRO A 77 14.23 50.13 -1.23
C PRO A 77 14.33 50.70 0.20
N PRO A 78 13.66 51.85 0.49
CA PRO A 78 13.60 52.44 1.83
C PRO A 78 13.11 51.43 2.90
N GLU A 79 13.51 51.62 4.16
CA GLU A 79 13.18 50.66 5.23
C GLU A 79 11.67 50.45 5.43
N TRP A 80 10.87 51.51 5.34
CA TRP A 80 9.42 51.41 5.45
C TRP A 80 8.82 50.57 4.32
N VAL A 81 9.33 50.70 3.08
CA VAL A 81 8.90 49.88 1.93
C VAL A 81 9.24 48.41 2.17
N ARG A 82 10.42 48.11 2.72
CA ARG A 82 10.78 46.73 3.07
C ARG A 82 9.84 46.16 4.13
N TYR A 83 9.47 46.95 5.14
CA TYR A 83 8.55 46.52 6.17
C TYR A 83 7.16 46.23 5.61
N VAL A 84 6.63 47.14 4.78
CA VAL A 84 5.35 46.96 4.09
C VAL A 84 5.37 45.71 3.22
N LEU A 85 6.43 45.48 2.43
CA LEU A 85 6.55 44.29 1.60
C LEU A 85 6.59 42.99 2.42
N LYS A 86 7.32 42.98 3.55
CA LYS A 86 7.38 41.82 4.45
C LYS A 86 5.99 41.50 5.04
N VAL A 87 5.30 42.52 5.55
CA VAL A 87 3.94 42.37 6.10
C VAL A 87 2.97 41.91 5.00
N ALA A 88 3.04 42.50 3.81
CA ALA A 88 2.22 42.11 2.66
C ALA A 88 2.44 40.64 2.26
N VAL A 89 3.70 40.17 2.25
CA VAL A 89 4.02 38.76 1.98
C VAL A 89 3.40 37.85 3.03
N VAL A 90 3.57 38.15 4.32
CA VAL A 90 3.01 37.32 5.41
C VAL A 90 1.48 37.27 5.33
N LEU A 91 0.83 38.42 5.13
CA LEU A 91 -0.63 38.49 4.99
C LEU A 91 -1.12 37.73 3.76
N THR A 92 -0.44 37.88 2.63
CA THR A 92 -0.79 37.16 1.39
C THR A 92 -0.65 35.66 1.59
N CYS A 93 0.45 35.18 2.19
CA CYS A 93 0.64 33.77 2.49
C CYS A 93 -0.46 33.22 3.41
N ALA A 94 -0.85 33.97 4.45
CA ALA A 94 -1.92 33.58 5.36
C ALA A 94 -3.29 33.52 4.67
N LEU A 95 -3.60 34.51 3.82
CA LEU A 95 -4.84 34.54 3.04
C LEU A 95 -4.92 33.39 2.04
N VAL A 96 -3.83 33.11 1.32
CA VAL A 96 -3.73 31.96 0.40
C VAL A 96 -3.92 30.65 1.15
N ALA A 97 -3.25 30.46 2.29
CA ALA A 97 -3.40 29.25 3.09
C ALA A 97 -4.85 29.07 3.59
N ALA A 98 -5.49 30.13 4.10
CA ALA A 98 -6.88 30.09 4.54
C ALA A 98 -7.84 29.79 3.37
N TYR A 99 -7.66 30.44 2.23
CA TYR A 99 -8.47 30.20 1.04
C TYR A 99 -8.35 28.75 0.55
N MET A 100 -7.13 28.22 0.48
CA MET A 100 -6.88 26.84 0.07
C MET A 100 -7.47 25.82 1.04
N LEU A 101 -7.50 26.09 2.34
CA LEU A 101 -8.16 25.23 3.31
C LEU A 101 -9.68 25.17 3.12
N VAL A 102 -10.31 26.29 2.75
CA VAL A 102 -11.75 26.33 2.43
C VAL A 102 -12.05 25.50 1.19
N LEU A 103 -11.26 25.69 0.11
CA LEU A 103 -11.39 24.86 -1.09
C LEU A 103 -11.13 23.38 -0.80
N SER A 104 -10.11 23.08 0.00
CA SER A 104 -9.76 21.72 0.37
C SER A 104 -10.89 21.03 1.14
N ALA A 105 -11.57 21.72 2.05
CA ALA A 105 -12.73 21.16 2.73
C ALA A 105 -13.86 20.78 1.75
N ASP A 106 -14.02 21.53 0.66
CA ASP A 106 -15.03 21.24 -0.37
C ASP A 106 -14.61 20.05 -1.23
N TRP A 107 -13.34 19.98 -1.63
CA TRP A 107 -12.76 18.82 -2.31
C TRP A 107 -12.81 17.54 -1.49
N GLN A 108 -12.57 17.61 -0.18
CA GLN A 108 -12.70 16.44 0.68
C GLN A 108 -14.13 15.92 0.70
N ARG A 109 -15.14 16.81 0.66
CA ARG A 109 -16.55 16.38 0.55
C ARG A 109 -16.87 15.76 -0.81
N GLU A 110 -16.29 16.28 -1.89
CA GLU A 110 -16.38 15.66 -3.22
C GLU A 110 -15.80 14.24 -3.19
N ILE A 111 -14.59 14.06 -2.65
CA ILE A 111 -13.94 12.75 -2.58
C ILE A 111 -14.73 11.79 -1.69
N THR A 112 -15.21 12.21 -0.50
CA THR A 112 -16.05 11.34 0.33
C THR A 112 -17.36 10.98 -0.36
N GLY A 113 -17.92 11.89 -1.17
CA GLY A 113 -19.12 11.64 -1.96
C GLY A 113 -18.89 10.64 -3.11
N LEU A 114 -17.70 10.62 -3.71
CA LEU A 114 -17.32 9.60 -4.70
C LEU A 114 -17.22 8.19 -4.11
N MET A 115 -17.11 8.08 -2.79
CA MET A 115 -16.94 6.82 -2.06
C MET A 115 -18.12 6.52 -1.15
N ASP A 116 -19.27 7.18 -1.31
CA ASP A 116 -20.45 6.96 -0.47
C ASP A 116 -20.17 7.05 1.06
N MET A 117 -19.22 7.91 1.45
CA MET A 117 -18.83 8.14 2.84
C MET A 117 -19.40 9.44 3.39
N GLU A 118 -19.60 9.48 4.71
CA GLU A 118 -19.94 10.73 5.39
C GLU A 118 -18.79 11.75 5.30
N GLY A 119 -19.09 12.92 4.72
CA GLY A 119 -18.12 13.98 4.52
C GLY A 119 -17.74 14.75 5.79
N THR A 120 -16.57 15.37 5.79
CA THR A 120 -16.13 16.25 6.88
C THR A 120 -16.80 17.63 6.82
N THR A 121 -16.91 18.30 7.97
CA THR A 121 -17.38 19.69 8.02
C THR A 121 -16.24 20.67 7.75
N ARG A 122 -16.55 21.82 7.12
CA ARG A 122 -15.56 22.90 6.90
C ARG A 122 -14.85 23.30 8.19
N ALA A 123 -15.61 23.47 9.28
CA ALA A 123 -15.06 23.88 10.57
C ALA A 123 -14.10 22.83 11.17
N ALA A 124 -14.40 21.54 11.02
CA ALA A 124 -13.50 20.47 11.44
C ALA A 124 -12.21 20.47 10.61
N TYR A 125 -12.31 20.66 9.29
CA TYR A 125 -11.17 20.62 8.39
C TYR A 125 -10.24 21.84 8.53
N LEU A 126 -10.73 23.01 8.93
CA LEU A 126 -9.88 24.18 9.19
C LEU A 126 -8.81 23.93 10.26
N ARG A 127 -9.00 22.94 11.15
CA ARG A 127 -7.99 22.52 12.14
C ARG A 127 -6.69 22.03 11.49
N THR A 128 -6.76 21.54 10.25
CA THR A 128 -5.61 21.17 9.43
C THR A 128 -4.59 22.31 9.35
N GLY A 129 -5.04 23.56 9.14
CA GLY A 129 -4.13 24.71 9.03
C GLY A 129 -3.28 24.92 10.29
N GLY A 130 -3.91 24.83 11.47
CA GLY A 130 -3.22 24.97 12.75
C GLY A 130 -2.20 23.85 12.98
N LEU A 131 -2.58 22.61 12.71
CA LEU A 131 -1.68 21.45 12.85
C LEU A 131 -0.52 21.51 11.84
N SER A 132 -0.78 21.88 10.58
CA SER A 132 0.27 22.04 9.57
C SER A 132 1.27 23.10 9.95
N PHE A 133 0.82 24.23 10.50
CA PHE A 133 1.73 25.26 11.00
C PHE A 133 2.59 24.72 12.15
N ALA A 134 2.00 24.03 13.13
CA ALA A 134 2.72 23.46 14.26
C ALA A 134 3.77 22.43 13.81
N VAL A 135 3.40 21.50 12.93
CA VAL A 135 4.29 20.49 12.37
C VAL A 135 5.40 21.13 11.54
N GLY A 136 5.06 22.05 10.64
CA GLY A 136 6.05 22.75 9.81
C GLY A 136 7.05 23.54 10.65
N ALA A 137 6.57 24.26 11.67
CA ALA A 137 7.42 24.98 12.62
C ALA A 137 8.35 24.03 13.40
N LEU A 138 7.83 22.89 13.86
CA LEU A 138 8.61 21.87 14.56
C LEU A 138 9.71 21.30 13.65
N VAL A 139 9.40 20.91 12.42
CA VAL A 139 10.38 20.35 11.47
C VAL A 139 11.48 21.38 11.17
N VAL A 140 11.10 22.64 10.92
CA VAL A 140 12.06 23.73 10.68
C VAL A 140 12.90 23.99 11.93
N ALA A 141 12.33 23.96 13.13
CA ALA A 141 13.05 24.12 14.39
C ALA A 141 14.07 22.99 14.60
N VAL A 142 13.69 21.73 14.38
CA VAL A 142 14.60 20.58 14.43
C VAL A 142 15.75 20.75 13.44
N PHE A 143 15.45 21.12 12.19
CA PHE A 143 16.48 21.34 11.17
C PHE A 143 17.44 22.47 11.55
N ARG A 144 16.93 23.59 12.09
CA ARG A 144 17.75 24.71 12.59
C ARG A 144 18.65 24.24 13.73
N THR A 145 18.13 23.49 14.69
CA THR A 145 18.91 22.93 15.80
C THR A 145 20.01 21.99 15.32
N LEU A 146 19.71 21.08 14.39
CA LEU A 146 20.70 20.19 13.78
C LEU A 146 21.78 20.97 13.04
N ARG A 147 21.40 22.02 12.29
CA ARG A 147 22.33 22.90 11.59
C ARG A 147 23.26 23.62 12.55
N GLU A 148 22.76 24.11 13.69
CA GLU A 148 23.61 24.74 14.70
C GLU A 148 24.52 23.74 15.41
N LEU A 149 24.04 22.50 15.64
CA LEU A 149 24.86 21.42 16.19
C LEU A 149 26.00 21.05 15.22
N VAL A 150 25.72 20.90 13.93
CA VAL A 150 26.76 20.71 12.89
C VAL A 150 27.70 21.92 12.85
N ARG A 151 27.14 23.13 12.93
CA ARG A 151 27.81 24.42 13.21
C ARG A 151 28.86 24.31 14.31
N PHE A 152 28.41 23.82 15.45
CA PHE A 152 29.18 23.69 16.67
C PHE A 152 30.26 22.62 16.54
N ILE A 153 29.91 21.43 16.06
CA ILE A 153 30.86 20.32 15.84
C ILE A 153 31.93 20.73 14.83
N ALA A 154 31.57 21.36 13.71
CA ALA A 154 32.52 21.85 12.73
C ALA A 154 33.47 22.91 13.32
N ARG A 155 32.98 23.80 14.20
CA ARG A 155 33.82 24.75 14.94
C ARG A 155 34.77 24.02 15.89
N GLN A 156 34.31 23.02 16.64
CA GLN A 156 35.18 22.23 17.52
C GLN A 156 36.22 21.44 16.73
N LEU A 157 35.84 20.79 15.63
CA LEU A 157 36.79 20.09 14.76
C LEU A 157 37.80 21.04 14.11
N SER A 158 37.40 22.25 13.69
CA SER A 158 38.35 23.24 13.18
C SER A 158 39.36 23.69 14.26
N ARG A 159 38.92 23.75 15.52
CA ARG A 159 39.76 24.08 16.68
C ARG A 159 40.71 22.95 17.07
N TRP A 160 40.27 21.69 17.00
CA TRP A 160 41.02 20.54 17.49
C TRP A 160 41.83 19.82 16.41
N VAL A 161 41.32 19.77 15.17
CA VAL A 161 41.87 18.97 14.05
C VAL A 161 42.46 19.86 12.94
N ARG A 162 42.47 21.19 13.10
CA ARG A 162 43.04 22.18 12.16
C ARG A 162 42.48 22.09 10.72
N VAL A 163 41.21 21.71 10.57
CA VAL A 163 40.55 21.72 9.25
C VAL A 163 40.38 23.18 8.76
N PRO A 164 40.77 23.51 7.51
CA PRO A 164 40.62 24.85 6.96
C PRO A 164 39.16 25.35 7.02
N PRO A 165 38.90 26.59 7.49
CA PRO A 165 37.55 27.14 7.64
C PRO A 165 36.72 27.14 6.34
N LYS A 166 37.39 27.13 5.18
CA LYS A 166 36.76 27.08 3.85
C LYS A 166 36.13 25.72 3.51
N LEU A 167 36.63 24.62 4.09
CA LEU A 167 36.15 23.26 3.83
C LEU A 167 35.12 22.79 4.88
N ALA A 168 35.14 23.36 6.09
CA ALA A 168 34.29 22.96 7.21
C ALA A 168 32.77 22.90 6.91
N PRO A 169 32.15 23.82 6.13
CA PRO A 169 30.73 23.71 5.77
C PRO A 169 30.43 22.55 4.82
N ALA A 170 31.31 22.29 3.85
CA ALA A 170 31.16 21.19 2.89
C ALA A 170 31.35 19.84 3.59
N THR A 171 32.35 19.73 4.47
CA THR A 171 32.56 18.54 5.30
C THR A 171 31.39 18.32 6.26
N GLY A 172 30.82 19.37 6.86
CA GLY A 172 29.64 19.26 7.72
C GLY A 172 28.38 18.81 6.98
N VAL A 173 28.14 19.31 5.76
CA VAL A 173 27.04 18.86 4.90
C VAL A 173 27.25 17.41 4.44
N LEU A 174 28.49 17.05 4.04
CA LEU A 174 28.83 15.69 3.65
C LEU A 174 28.63 14.72 4.83
N LEU A 175 29.10 15.06 6.03
CA LEU A 175 28.91 14.24 7.23
C LEU A 175 27.45 14.13 7.63
N LEU A 176 26.66 15.20 7.54
CA LEU A 176 25.21 15.16 7.78
C LEU A 176 24.49 14.29 6.74
N THR A 177 24.88 14.40 5.47
CA THR A 177 24.33 13.58 4.38
C THR A 177 24.68 12.11 4.58
N ILE A 178 25.95 11.81 4.88
CA ILE A 178 26.40 10.45 5.23
C ILE A 178 25.65 9.96 6.48
N LEU A 179 25.49 10.78 7.52
CA LEU A 179 24.78 10.40 8.73
C LEU A 179 23.31 10.08 8.44
N ILE A 180 22.61 10.94 7.68
CA ILE A 180 21.21 10.70 7.27
C ILE A 180 21.13 9.43 6.41
N VAL A 181 21.96 9.32 5.37
CA VAL A 181 21.98 8.15 4.47
C VAL A 181 22.34 6.87 5.23
N THR A 182 23.27 6.92 6.18
CA THR A 182 23.71 5.75 6.97
C THR A 182 22.69 5.38 8.04
N LEU A 183 22.02 6.37 8.68
CA LEU A 183 20.87 6.11 9.52
C LEU A 183 19.79 5.40 8.70
N PHE A 184 19.42 5.95 7.55
CA PHE A 184 18.35 5.39 6.71
C PHE A 184 18.70 4.03 6.07
N ASN A 185 19.95 3.80 5.65
CA ASN A 185 20.33 2.57 4.92
C ASN A 185 20.86 1.43 5.81
N GLY A 186 21.49 1.71 6.96
CA GLY A 186 22.29 0.70 7.67
C GLY A 186 21.82 0.33 9.07
N VAL A 187 21.61 1.33 9.94
CA VAL A 187 21.42 1.10 11.39
C VAL A 187 20.01 1.43 11.84
N ALA A 188 19.40 2.53 11.38
CA ALA A 188 18.04 2.87 11.77
C ALA A 188 17.02 1.96 11.07
N SER A 189 17.25 1.55 9.82
CA SER A 189 16.42 0.52 9.16
C SER A 189 16.50 -0.81 9.92
N ARG A 190 17.71 -1.33 10.20
CA ARG A 190 17.87 -2.59 10.94
C ARG A 190 17.36 -2.54 12.37
N ALA A 191 17.58 -1.43 13.09
CA ALA A 191 17.05 -1.25 14.45
C ALA A 191 15.53 -1.04 14.45
N PHE A 192 14.98 -0.27 13.50
CA PHE A 192 13.55 -0.13 13.29
C PHE A 192 12.91 -1.47 12.93
N PHE A 193 13.50 -2.26 12.03
CA PHE A 193 13.01 -3.59 11.69
C PHE A 193 13.19 -4.60 12.82
N ALA A 194 14.25 -4.51 13.61
CA ALA A 194 14.40 -5.35 14.80
C ALA A 194 13.33 -5.00 15.86
N VAL A 195 13.07 -3.72 16.10
CA VAL A 195 12.04 -3.24 17.02
C VAL A 195 10.64 -3.54 16.50
N ALA A 196 10.36 -3.28 15.22
CA ALA A 196 9.08 -3.61 14.58
C ALA A 196 8.85 -5.12 14.53
N ASN A 197 9.84 -5.93 14.12
CA ASN A 197 9.72 -7.38 14.19
C ASN A 197 9.52 -7.86 15.63
N SER A 198 10.13 -7.23 16.64
CA SER A 198 9.91 -7.59 18.04
C SER A 198 8.52 -7.19 18.56
N ALA A 199 8.00 -6.03 18.15
CA ALA A 199 6.69 -5.54 18.56
C ALA A 199 5.56 -6.30 17.86
N PHE A 200 5.72 -6.60 16.56
CA PHE A 200 4.74 -7.34 15.79
C PHE A 200 4.84 -8.87 15.99
N SER A 201 5.99 -9.42 16.38
CA SER A 201 6.07 -10.84 16.79
C SER A 201 5.28 -11.11 18.07
N VAL A 202 5.18 -10.13 18.99
CA VAL A 202 4.29 -10.22 20.15
C VAL A 202 2.84 -10.38 19.71
N ARG A 203 2.35 -9.55 18.76
CA ARG A 203 1.02 -9.72 18.16
C ARG A 203 0.89 -11.07 17.46
N ASN A 204 1.92 -11.51 16.73
CA ASN A 204 1.91 -12.80 16.05
C ASN A 204 1.72 -13.99 17.00
N ASN A 205 2.23 -13.89 18.23
CA ASN A 205 2.09 -14.93 19.23
C ASN A 205 0.74 -14.90 19.94
N GLN A 206 -0.02 -13.80 19.86
CA GLN A 206 -1.37 -13.70 20.43
C GLN A 206 -2.37 -14.57 19.66
N THR A 207 -3.42 -15.00 20.35
CA THR A 207 -4.59 -15.66 19.76
C THR A 207 -5.82 -14.90 20.22
N THR A 208 -6.68 -14.49 19.28
CA THR A 208 -8.00 -13.95 19.64
C THR A 208 -8.86 -15.05 20.26
N GLN A 209 -9.73 -14.71 21.21
CA GLN A 209 -10.66 -15.67 21.83
C GLN A 209 -11.59 -16.35 20.81
N PHE A 210 -11.77 -15.74 19.64
CA PHE A 210 -12.59 -16.25 18.55
C PHE A 210 -11.83 -17.22 17.62
N ALA A 211 -10.51 -17.31 17.72
CA ALA A 211 -9.71 -18.28 16.98
C ALA A 211 -9.49 -19.54 17.82
N VAL A 212 -10.36 -20.53 17.65
CA VAL A 212 -10.31 -21.82 18.36
C VAL A 212 -9.51 -22.83 17.54
N GLN A 213 -8.62 -23.59 18.20
CA GLN A 213 -7.83 -24.62 17.55
C GLN A 213 -8.75 -25.66 16.89
N PRO A 214 -8.60 -25.94 15.58
CA PRO A 214 -9.43 -26.91 14.89
C PRO A 214 -9.10 -28.33 15.36
N THR A 215 -10.12 -29.19 15.45
CA THR A 215 -9.95 -30.64 15.68
C THR A 215 -10.03 -31.45 14.38
N LEU A 216 -10.43 -30.80 13.28
CA LEU A 216 -10.63 -31.40 11.97
C LEU A 216 -9.28 -31.66 11.28
N PRO A 217 -9.04 -32.87 10.73
CA PRO A 217 -7.77 -33.20 10.09
C PRO A 217 -7.49 -32.38 8.82
N GLU A 218 -8.51 -31.85 8.14
CA GLU A 218 -8.40 -31.02 6.93
C GLU A 218 -7.80 -29.62 7.19
N ARG A 219 -7.62 -29.23 8.46
CA ARG A 219 -7.13 -27.92 8.86
C ARG A 219 -5.78 -28.05 9.55
N SER A 220 -4.81 -27.25 9.12
CA SER A 220 -3.52 -27.15 9.84
C SER A 220 -3.73 -26.64 11.26
N GLY A 221 -2.84 -27.01 12.18
CA GLY A 221 -2.98 -26.77 13.62
C GLY A 221 -3.86 -27.78 14.37
N SER A 222 -4.53 -28.71 13.67
CA SER A 222 -5.23 -29.83 14.32
C SER A 222 -4.27 -30.82 14.99
N PRO A 223 -4.74 -31.71 15.87
CA PRO A 223 -3.89 -32.73 16.50
C PRO A 223 -3.13 -33.63 15.50
N GLN A 224 -3.65 -33.79 14.28
CA GLN A 224 -3.03 -34.56 13.19
C GLN A 224 -2.10 -33.72 12.31
N SER A 225 -2.10 -32.39 12.46
CA SER A 225 -1.29 -31.47 11.67
C SER A 225 0.20 -31.58 12.00
N LEU A 226 1.03 -31.53 10.96
CA LEU A 226 2.48 -31.43 11.08
C LEU A 226 2.89 -30.03 11.55
N ALA A 227 2.13 -28.99 11.18
CA ALA A 227 2.29 -27.64 11.69
C ALA A 227 1.49 -27.47 12.99
N LYS A 228 2.18 -27.18 14.11
CA LYS A 228 1.54 -27.01 15.42
C LYS A 228 0.72 -25.72 15.47
N TRP A 229 -0.43 -25.74 16.14
CA TRP A 229 -1.32 -24.58 16.28
C TRP A 229 -0.61 -23.30 16.76
N GLU A 230 0.29 -23.44 17.74
CA GLU A 230 1.03 -22.34 18.33
C GLU A 230 2.04 -21.72 17.35
N THR A 231 2.36 -22.39 16.25
CA THR A 231 3.36 -21.92 15.28
C THR A 231 2.77 -21.20 14.07
N LEU A 232 1.45 -21.26 13.88
CA LEU A 232 0.77 -20.69 12.70
C LEU A 232 0.75 -19.16 12.70
N GLY A 233 1.04 -18.52 13.83
CA GLY A 233 0.90 -17.08 14.00
C GLY A 233 -0.55 -16.61 14.07
N PHE A 234 -0.76 -15.32 14.34
CA PHE A 234 -2.08 -14.74 14.55
C PHE A 234 -3.01 -14.94 13.34
N GLU A 235 -2.54 -14.56 12.15
CA GLU A 235 -3.33 -14.65 10.92
C GLU A 235 -3.55 -16.10 10.46
N GLY A 236 -2.55 -16.97 10.63
CA GLY A 236 -2.69 -18.38 10.30
C GLY A 236 -3.72 -19.09 11.19
N ARG A 237 -3.70 -18.82 12.50
CA ARG A 237 -4.70 -19.33 13.45
C ARG A 237 -6.10 -18.85 13.11
N TRP A 238 -6.27 -17.58 12.70
CA TRP A 238 -7.54 -17.07 12.21
C TRP A 238 -8.02 -17.84 10.97
N PHE A 239 -7.15 -17.94 9.96
CA PHE A 239 -7.46 -18.60 8.68
C PHE A 239 -7.90 -20.06 8.84
N VAL A 240 -7.19 -20.86 9.66
CA VAL A 240 -7.53 -22.28 9.82
C VAL A 240 -8.71 -22.54 10.77
N SER A 241 -9.07 -21.59 11.64
CA SER A 241 -10.18 -21.75 12.59
C SER A 241 -11.52 -21.30 12.00
N HIS A 242 -11.52 -20.39 11.03
CA HIS A 242 -12.73 -19.86 10.40
C HIS A 242 -13.01 -20.49 9.03
N GLY A 243 -14.06 -20.01 8.36
CA GLY A 243 -14.52 -20.50 7.07
C GLY A 243 -15.75 -21.41 7.15
N PRO A 244 -16.52 -21.51 6.06
CA PRO A 244 -17.72 -22.32 6.01
C PRO A 244 -17.43 -23.81 6.19
N ASP A 245 -18.33 -24.49 6.88
CA ASP A 245 -18.33 -25.94 7.03
C ASP A 245 -19.24 -26.60 5.97
N PRO A 246 -19.23 -27.94 5.85
CA PRO A 246 -20.09 -28.63 4.88
C PRO A 246 -21.57 -28.35 5.06
N MET A 247 -22.04 -28.11 6.28
CA MET A 247 -23.45 -27.85 6.55
C MET A 247 -23.87 -26.50 5.98
N LEU A 248 -23.09 -25.45 6.25
CA LEU A 248 -23.32 -24.11 5.72
C LEU A 248 -23.16 -24.07 4.20
N ILE A 249 -22.13 -24.71 3.63
CA ILE A 249 -21.96 -24.81 2.18
C ILE A 249 -23.18 -25.50 1.56
N SER A 250 -23.66 -26.60 2.16
CA SER A 250 -24.82 -27.33 1.64
C SER A 250 -26.11 -26.50 1.72
N ALA A 251 -26.29 -25.75 2.81
CA ALA A 251 -27.45 -24.87 2.98
C ALA A 251 -27.49 -23.75 1.94
N VAL A 252 -26.34 -23.16 1.62
CA VAL A 252 -26.22 -22.04 0.66
C VAL A 252 -26.32 -22.54 -0.78
N THR A 253 -25.60 -23.60 -1.11
CA THR A 253 -25.48 -24.13 -2.48
C THR A 253 -26.62 -25.07 -2.87
N GLY A 254 -27.35 -25.63 -1.90
CA GLY A 254 -28.40 -26.62 -2.11
C GLY A 254 -27.88 -28.01 -2.51
N LYS A 255 -26.58 -28.29 -2.35
CA LYS A 255 -25.94 -29.54 -2.76
C LYS A 255 -25.10 -30.12 -1.61
N PRO A 256 -24.90 -31.45 -1.54
CA PRO A 256 -23.97 -32.03 -0.58
C PRO A 256 -22.57 -31.45 -0.73
N ALA A 257 -22.00 -30.97 0.37
CA ALA A 257 -20.65 -30.40 0.40
C ALA A 257 -19.64 -31.30 1.12
N ARG A 258 -18.36 -31.05 0.87
CA ARG A 258 -17.22 -31.66 1.57
C ARG A 258 -16.57 -30.65 2.52
N GLN A 259 -15.81 -31.13 3.50
CA GLN A 259 -15.02 -30.26 4.37
C GLN A 259 -13.91 -29.59 3.54
N PRO A 260 -13.86 -28.24 3.47
CA PRO A 260 -12.74 -27.55 2.83
C PRO A 260 -11.42 -27.83 3.54
N ILE A 261 -10.34 -27.92 2.75
CA ILE A 261 -8.97 -28.03 3.28
C ILE A 261 -8.34 -26.63 3.36
N ARG A 262 -7.83 -26.30 4.54
CA ARG A 262 -7.06 -25.07 4.79
C ARG A 262 -5.71 -25.45 5.37
N VAL A 263 -4.67 -25.38 4.53
CA VAL A 263 -3.28 -25.63 4.92
C VAL A 263 -2.59 -24.29 5.17
N TYR A 264 -1.92 -24.19 6.31
CA TYR A 264 -1.17 -22.99 6.66
C TYR A 264 0.20 -23.33 7.24
N VAL A 265 1.24 -22.64 6.76
CA VAL A 265 2.60 -22.73 7.31
C VAL A 265 3.02 -21.37 7.85
N GLY A 266 3.22 -21.28 9.17
CA GLY A 266 3.75 -20.10 9.84
C GLY A 266 5.28 -20.09 9.86
N LEU A 267 5.87 -18.93 10.19
CA LEU A 267 7.33 -18.71 10.23
C LEU A 267 8.08 -19.64 11.20
N GLN A 268 7.36 -20.22 12.16
CA GLN A 268 7.92 -21.09 13.20
C GLN A 268 7.42 -22.53 13.07
N SER A 269 6.67 -22.84 12.01
CA SER A 269 6.03 -24.15 11.85
C SER A 269 7.01 -25.23 11.39
N ALA A 270 8.00 -24.86 10.58
CA ALA A 270 9.00 -25.79 10.07
C ALA A 270 10.06 -26.13 11.13
N PRO A 271 10.28 -27.43 11.44
CA PRO A 271 11.43 -27.86 12.25
C PRO A 271 12.75 -27.52 11.57
N ALA A 272 13.85 -27.41 12.34
CA ALA A 272 15.16 -26.98 11.83
C ALA A 272 15.71 -27.78 10.63
N ALA A 273 15.30 -29.04 10.45
CA ALA A 273 15.75 -29.90 9.36
C ALA A 273 14.81 -29.90 8.14
N THR A 274 13.72 -29.14 8.17
CA THR A 274 12.68 -29.12 7.13
C THR A 274 12.48 -27.68 6.66
N THR A 275 12.26 -27.49 5.36
CA THR A 275 11.91 -26.17 4.83
C THR A 275 10.41 -25.90 5.02
N GLU A 276 9.99 -24.63 5.02
CA GLU A 276 8.57 -24.27 5.09
C GLU A 276 7.80 -24.86 3.90
N GLU A 277 8.44 -24.91 2.75
CA GLU A 277 7.90 -25.47 1.51
C GLU A 277 7.71 -26.99 1.59
N ASP A 278 8.68 -27.72 2.14
CA ASP A 278 8.56 -29.17 2.34
C ASP A 278 7.46 -29.50 3.37
N LEU A 279 7.33 -28.70 4.43
CA LEU A 279 6.25 -28.83 5.39
C LEU A 279 4.88 -28.57 4.74
N ALA A 280 4.77 -27.53 3.91
CA ALA A 280 3.54 -27.21 3.19
C ALA A 280 3.12 -28.36 2.27
N VAL A 281 4.05 -28.92 1.52
CA VAL A 281 3.81 -30.08 0.65
C VAL A 281 3.37 -31.29 1.46
N ALA A 282 4.02 -31.57 2.59
CA ALA A 282 3.66 -32.69 3.46
C ALA A 282 2.25 -32.52 4.06
N GLU A 283 1.88 -31.32 4.49
CA GLU A 283 0.52 -31.00 4.95
C GLU A 283 -0.52 -31.18 3.82
N LEU A 284 -0.21 -30.72 2.60
CA LEU A 284 -1.08 -30.91 1.43
C LEU A 284 -1.28 -32.40 1.10
N GLN A 285 -0.23 -33.21 1.21
CA GLN A 285 -0.33 -34.66 1.03
C GLN A 285 -1.16 -35.30 2.14
N ARG A 286 -0.90 -34.95 3.40
CA ARG A 286 -1.61 -35.48 4.58
C ARG A 286 -3.12 -35.23 4.50
N THR A 287 -3.51 -34.05 4.05
CA THR A 287 -4.92 -33.63 3.97
C THR A 287 -5.64 -34.16 2.72
N GLY A 288 -4.93 -34.78 1.77
CA GLY A 288 -5.51 -35.19 0.49
C GLY A 288 -5.82 -33.99 -0.42
N ALA A 289 -5.10 -32.88 -0.26
CA ALA A 289 -5.34 -31.64 -1.02
C ALA A 289 -5.20 -31.84 -2.53
N PHE A 290 -4.28 -32.71 -2.96
CA PHE A 290 -4.09 -33.02 -4.37
C PHE A 290 -5.23 -33.86 -4.98
N ASP A 291 -6.15 -34.39 -4.18
CA ASP A 291 -7.32 -35.16 -4.65
C ASP A 291 -8.59 -34.30 -4.73
N ARG A 292 -8.50 -33.01 -4.42
CA ARG A 292 -9.60 -32.05 -4.53
C ARG A 292 -9.85 -31.63 -5.98
N LYS A 293 -10.97 -30.95 -6.24
CA LYS A 293 -11.22 -30.35 -7.56
C LYS A 293 -10.33 -29.14 -7.82
N VAL A 294 -9.99 -28.38 -6.77
CA VAL A 294 -9.22 -27.14 -6.85
C VAL A 294 -8.19 -27.08 -5.73
N LEU A 295 -6.95 -26.75 -6.10
CA LEU A 295 -5.87 -26.39 -5.19
C LEU A 295 -5.47 -24.94 -5.47
N VAL A 296 -5.54 -24.07 -4.46
CA VAL A 296 -5.15 -22.67 -4.57
C VAL A 296 -3.92 -22.41 -3.74
N ILE A 297 -2.88 -21.87 -4.36
CA ILE A 297 -1.70 -21.36 -3.68
C ILE A 297 -1.91 -19.87 -3.43
N THR A 298 -2.11 -19.52 -2.16
CA THR A 298 -2.30 -18.16 -1.69
C THR A 298 -1.00 -17.62 -1.13
N THR A 299 -0.41 -16.65 -1.82
CA THR A 299 0.68 -15.88 -1.21
C THR A 299 0.06 -14.84 -0.30
N THR A 300 0.39 -14.93 0.99
CA THR A 300 -0.19 -14.07 2.03
C THR A 300 0.34 -12.64 1.97
N THR A 301 -0.31 -11.76 2.72
CA THR A 301 0.09 -10.36 2.84
C THR A 301 0.79 -10.11 4.17
N GLY A 302 2.03 -9.57 4.14
CA GLY A 302 2.77 -9.11 5.31
C GLY A 302 2.90 -10.16 6.41
N THR A 303 2.10 -9.99 7.48
CA THR A 303 2.03 -10.85 8.66
C THR A 303 1.41 -12.22 8.43
N GLY A 304 1.02 -12.56 7.20
CA GLY A 304 0.38 -13.85 6.90
C GLY A 304 -1.13 -13.78 6.63
N TRP A 305 -1.67 -12.59 6.45
CA TRP A 305 -3.11 -12.40 6.24
C TRP A 305 -3.58 -13.02 4.92
N VAL A 306 -4.76 -13.64 4.98
CA VAL A 306 -5.50 -14.20 3.84
C VAL A 306 -6.88 -13.55 3.82
N ASN A 307 -7.33 -13.12 2.66
CA ASN A 307 -8.68 -12.59 2.47
C ASN A 307 -9.73 -13.70 2.67
N SER A 308 -10.49 -13.60 3.77
CA SER A 308 -11.51 -14.59 4.13
C SER A 308 -12.63 -14.70 3.10
N MET A 309 -13.04 -13.60 2.46
CA MET A 309 -14.05 -13.62 1.40
C MET A 309 -13.54 -14.38 0.17
N SER A 310 -12.29 -14.13 -0.25
CA SER A 310 -11.67 -14.82 -1.38
C SER A 310 -11.57 -16.33 -1.12
N ALA A 311 -11.14 -16.73 0.08
CA ALA A 311 -11.08 -18.14 0.48
C ALA A 311 -12.49 -18.79 0.50
N ALA A 312 -13.44 -18.15 1.17
CA ALA A 312 -14.81 -18.64 1.28
C ALA A 312 -15.54 -18.71 -0.07
N ALA A 313 -15.29 -17.75 -0.97
CA ALA A 313 -15.84 -17.74 -2.32
C ALA A 313 -15.52 -19.04 -3.05
N LEU A 314 -14.25 -19.47 -3.07
CA LEU A 314 -13.84 -20.73 -3.69
C LEU A 314 -14.46 -21.95 -3.00
N GLU A 315 -14.52 -21.95 -1.67
CA GLU A 315 -15.10 -23.04 -0.88
C GLU A 315 -16.59 -23.21 -1.20
N TYR A 316 -17.36 -22.13 -1.31
CA TYR A 316 -18.75 -22.19 -1.74
C TYR A 316 -18.88 -22.59 -3.22
N MET A 317 -18.09 -21.98 -4.11
CA MET A 317 -18.13 -22.25 -5.56
C MET A 317 -17.94 -23.74 -5.87
N TYR A 318 -17.02 -24.41 -5.16
CA TYR A 318 -16.67 -25.81 -5.43
C TYR A 318 -17.29 -26.79 -4.43
N GLY A 319 -18.28 -26.38 -3.63
CA GLY A 319 -18.97 -27.28 -2.69
C GLY A 319 -18.04 -27.85 -1.61
N GLY A 320 -17.04 -27.08 -1.21
CA GLY A 320 -15.98 -27.45 -0.27
C GLY A 320 -14.97 -28.49 -0.81
N ASP A 321 -15.06 -28.84 -2.10
CA ASP A 321 -14.06 -29.67 -2.78
C ASP A 321 -12.82 -28.85 -3.20
N THR A 322 -12.25 -28.17 -2.20
CA THR A 322 -11.15 -27.22 -2.33
C THR A 322 -10.03 -27.53 -1.35
N ALA A 323 -8.82 -27.15 -1.74
CA ALA A 323 -7.70 -26.99 -0.84
C ALA A 323 -7.06 -25.62 -1.05
N ILE A 324 -6.85 -24.89 0.03
CA ILE A 324 -6.18 -23.59 0.00
C ILE A 324 -4.92 -23.70 0.86
N LEU A 325 -3.77 -23.49 0.22
CA LEU A 325 -2.48 -23.36 0.89
C LEU A 325 -2.19 -21.87 1.08
N ALA A 326 -1.82 -21.48 2.30
CA ALA A 326 -1.26 -20.18 2.60
C ALA A 326 0.03 -20.32 3.43
N SER A 327 0.95 -19.38 3.31
CA SER A 327 2.19 -19.37 4.09
C SER A 327 2.60 -17.97 4.52
N GLN A 328 3.07 -17.85 5.75
CA GLN A 328 3.62 -16.62 6.31
C GLN A 328 5.07 -16.43 5.88
N TYR A 329 5.47 -15.20 5.52
CA TYR A 329 6.87 -14.89 5.15
C TYR A 329 7.48 -13.72 5.95
N SER A 330 6.69 -12.96 6.71
CA SER A 330 7.18 -11.85 7.54
C SER A 330 6.36 -11.63 8.81
N TYR A 331 6.95 -10.96 9.80
CA TYR A 331 6.26 -10.43 10.97
C TYR A 331 5.80 -8.97 10.75
N LEU A 332 6.19 -8.33 9.64
CA LEU A 332 5.89 -6.92 9.38
C LEU A 332 4.49 -6.73 8.76
N PRO A 333 3.69 -5.77 9.24
CA PRO A 333 2.47 -5.33 8.55
C PRO A 333 2.71 -4.98 7.08
N SER A 334 1.67 -5.09 6.26
CA SER A 334 1.75 -5.00 4.79
C SER A 334 2.39 -3.71 4.27
N VAL A 335 2.00 -2.53 4.77
CA VAL A 335 2.54 -1.25 4.32
C VAL A 335 4.04 -1.11 4.65
N LEU A 336 4.47 -1.64 5.80
CA LEU A 336 5.90 -1.65 6.18
C LEU A 336 6.68 -2.65 5.32
N SER A 337 6.11 -3.84 5.09
CA SER A 337 6.67 -4.82 4.16
C SER A 337 6.76 -4.27 2.72
N PHE A 338 5.85 -3.38 2.33
CA PHE A 338 5.81 -2.81 0.98
C PHE A 338 6.95 -1.85 0.73
N LEU A 339 7.37 -1.13 1.77
CA LEU A 339 8.52 -0.23 1.71
C LEU A 339 9.85 -0.97 1.89
N ALA A 340 9.86 -2.17 2.49
CA ALA A 340 11.07 -2.81 3.02
C ALA A 340 11.42 -4.19 2.45
N ASP A 341 10.44 -5.06 2.22
CA ASP A 341 10.60 -6.52 2.10
C ASP A 341 10.17 -7.08 0.72
N ARG A 342 10.09 -6.23 -0.31
CA ARG A 342 9.65 -6.60 -1.68
C ARG A 342 10.36 -7.83 -2.26
N GLN A 343 11.66 -7.97 -2.00
CA GLN A 343 12.44 -9.10 -2.52
C GLN A 343 12.20 -10.38 -1.71
N LYS A 344 11.92 -10.26 -0.41
CA LYS A 344 11.66 -11.39 0.47
C LYS A 344 10.36 -12.10 0.09
N VAL A 345 9.28 -11.33 -0.14
CA VAL A 345 7.99 -11.89 -0.57
C VAL A 345 8.07 -12.57 -1.93
N ALA A 346 8.83 -11.99 -2.87
CA ALA A 346 9.05 -12.58 -4.20
C ALA A 346 9.77 -13.94 -4.13
N ILE A 347 10.83 -14.05 -3.31
CA ILE A 347 11.56 -15.31 -3.14
C ILE A 347 10.70 -16.36 -2.46
N ALA A 348 9.99 -16.00 -1.37
CA ALA A 348 9.14 -16.92 -0.63
C ALA A 348 7.98 -17.45 -1.50
N GLY A 349 7.27 -16.56 -2.21
CA GLY A 349 6.17 -16.93 -3.10
C GLY A 349 6.63 -17.88 -4.22
N LYS A 350 7.77 -17.59 -4.86
CA LYS A 350 8.35 -18.46 -5.88
C LYS A 350 8.71 -19.85 -5.34
N LYS A 351 9.41 -19.93 -4.21
CA LYS A 351 9.82 -21.22 -3.63
C LYS A 351 8.60 -22.07 -3.26
N MET A 352 7.60 -21.47 -2.61
CA MET A 352 6.38 -22.16 -2.23
C MET A 352 5.63 -22.69 -3.46
N PHE A 353 5.48 -21.85 -4.49
CA PHE A 353 4.87 -22.28 -5.75
C PHE A 353 5.64 -23.45 -6.39
N ASP A 354 6.95 -23.32 -6.54
CA ASP A 354 7.81 -24.34 -7.18
C ASP A 354 7.72 -25.70 -6.46
N ALA A 355 7.70 -25.69 -5.12
CA ALA A 355 7.61 -26.90 -4.32
C ALA A 355 6.28 -27.65 -4.51
N VAL A 356 5.16 -26.91 -4.50
CA VAL A 356 3.82 -27.48 -4.74
C VAL A 356 3.66 -27.91 -6.19
N TYR A 357 4.08 -27.07 -7.14
CA TYR A 357 4.02 -27.36 -8.57
C TYR A 357 4.80 -28.61 -8.94
N ARG A 358 5.96 -28.85 -8.32
CA ARG A 358 6.76 -30.08 -8.50
C ARG A 358 5.96 -31.35 -8.19
N VAL A 359 5.19 -31.36 -7.09
CA VAL A 359 4.37 -32.52 -6.72
C VAL A 359 3.11 -32.60 -7.59
N TRP A 360 2.47 -31.48 -7.84
CA TRP A 360 1.27 -31.40 -8.69
C TRP A 360 1.55 -31.88 -10.12
N SER A 361 2.65 -31.42 -10.73
CA SER A 361 3.02 -31.75 -12.11
C SER A 361 3.51 -33.19 -12.28
N ALA A 362 3.95 -33.86 -11.20
CA ALA A 362 4.32 -35.27 -11.23
C ALA A 362 3.10 -36.22 -11.29
N ARG A 363 1.89 -35.75 -10.97
CA ARG A 363 0.67 -36.55 -11.07
C ARG A 363 0.21 -36.74 -12.52
N PRO A 364 -0.56 -37.78 -12.85
CA PRO A 364 -1.20 -37.91 -14.17
C PRO A 364 -2.10 -36.71 -14.49
N PRO A 365 -2.10 -36.15 -15.72
CA PRO A 365 -2.85 -34.93 -16.05
C PRO A 365 -4.35 -34.98 -15.71
N ASN A 366 -4.99 -36.13 -15.81
CA ASN A 366 -6.41 -36.34 -15.51
C ASN A 366 -6.71 -36.52 -14.01
N ALA A 367 -5.70 -36.62 -13.15
CA ALA A 367 -5.81 -36.80 -11.71
C ALA A 367 -5.34 -35.56 -10.92
N ARG A 368 -5.08 -34.44 -11.61
CA ARG A 368 -4.63 -33.20 -11.00
C ARG A 368 -5.83 -32.33 -10.61
N PRO A 369 -5.81 -31.68 -9.43
CA PRO A 369 -6.74 -30.60 -9.15
C PRO A 369 -6.45 -29.44 -10.11
N LYS A 370 -7.42 -28.57 -10.38
CA LYS A 370 -7.09 -27.28 -10.99
C LYS A 370 -6.12 -26.53 -10.08
N LEU A 371 -5.01 -26.05 -10.61
CA LEU A 371 -4.04 -25.27 -9.86
C LEU A 371 -4.29 -23.78 -10.10
N LEU A 372 -4.76 -23.08 -9.06
CA LEU A 372 -5.00 -21.64 -9.11
C LEU A 372 -3.99 -20.91 -8.21
N VAL A 373 -3.73 -19.65 -8.53
CA VAL A 373 -2.92 -18.77 -7.68
C VAL A 373 -3.69 -17.52 -7.28
N TYR A 374 -3.48 -17.11 -6.04
CA TYR A 374 -4.07 -15.91 -5.46
C TYR A 374 -3.01 -15.08 -4.75
N GLY A 375 -3.18 -13.76 -4.81
CA GLY A 375 -2.46 -12.84 -3.96
C GLY A 375 -3.12 -11.48 -3.95
N GLU A 376 -3.10 -10.82 -2.80
CA GLU A 376 -3.65 -9.48 -2.61
C GLU A 376 -2.54 -8.56 -2.11
N SER A 377 -2.50 -7.30 -2.55
CA SER A 377 -1.45 -6.37 -2.15
C SER A 377 -0.06 -6.97 -2.43
N LEU A 378 0.86 -6.96 -1.46
CA LEU A 378 2.15 -7.66 -1.56
C LEU A 378 2.06 -9.17 -1.83
N GLY A 379 0.97 -9.83 -1.43
CA GLY A 379 0.73 -11.21 -1.77
C GLY A 379 0.67 -11.41 -3.29
N SER A 380 0.07 -10.46 -4.02
CA SER A 380 0.07 -10.51 -5.50
C SER A 380 1.49 -10.43 -6.06
N GLN A 381 2.36 -9.60 -5.48
CA GLN A 381 3.75 -9.49 -5.90
C GLN A 381 4.52 -10.80 -5.72
N GLY A 382 4.34 -11.45 -4.57
CA GLY A 382 5.00 -12.74 -4.31
C GLY A 382 4.43 -13.87 -5.17
N SER A 383 3.12 -13.85 -5.43
CA SER A 383 2.46 -14.79 -6.31
C SER A 383 2.94 -14.64 -7.76
N GLU A 384 3.02 -13.42 -8.29
CA GLU A 384 3.56 -13.14 -9.64
C GLU A 384 5.02 -13.57 -9.81
N ALA A 385 5.82 -13.46 -8.74
CA ALA A 385 7.25 -13.78 -8.77
C ALA A 385 7.55 -15.26 -9.08
N ALA A 386 6.55 -16.14 -8.98
CA ALA A 386 6.66 -17.54 -9.37
C ALA A 386 6.77 -17.75 -10.89
N PHE A 387 6.49 -16.71 -11.70
CA PHE A 387 6.39 -16.83 -13.16
C PHE A 387 7.32 -15.86 -13.86
N ASP A 388 7.98 -16.31 -14.93
CA ASP A 388 8.91 -15.46 -15.70
C ASP A 388 8.17 -14.47 -16.62
N GLY A 389 6.96 -14.81 -17.06
CA GLY A 389 6.12 -14.01 -17.95
C GLY A 389 4.78 -14.69 -18.23
N LEU A 390 3.98 -14.12 -19.12
CA LEU A 390 2.65 -14.65 -19.46
C LEU A 390 2.68 -16.09 -19.97
N ALA A 391 3.65 -16.45 -20.81
CA ALA A 391 3.75 -17.81 -21.34
C ALA A 391 4.01 -18.85 -20.24
N ASP A 392 4.93 -18.55 -19.33
CA ASP A 392 5.27 -19.41 -18.20
C ASP A 392 4.08 -19.56 -17.24
N LEU A 393 3.43 -18.45 -16.88
CA LEU A 393 2.19 -18.42 -16.11
C LEU A 393 1.12 -19.33 -16.73
N ARG A 394 0.81 -19.15 -18.01
CA ARG A 394 -0.22 -19.94 -18.70
C ARG A 394 0.11 -21.43 -18.80
N SER A 395 1.39 -21.79 -18.78
CA SER A 395 1.82 -23.20 -18.85
C SER A 395 1.72 -23.93 -17.50
N LYS A 396 1.66 -23.18 -16.39
CA LYS A 396 1.79 -23.71 -15.04
C LYS A 396 0.50 -23.66 -14.20
N VAL A 397 -0.46 -22.79 -14.53
CA VAL A 397 -1.69 -22.64 -13.74
C VAL A 397 -2.95 -22.66 -14.60
N ASP A 398 -4.07 -23.05 -14.00
CA ASP A 398 -5.39 -23.05 -14.61
C ASP A 398 -6.11 -21.69 -14.50
N GLY A 399 -5.60 -20.80 -13.65
CA GLY A 399 -6.06 -19.42 -13.51
C GLY A 399 -5.35 -18.65 -12.40
N ALA A 400 -5.45 -17.32 -12.44
CA ALA A 400 -4.87 -16.43 -11.44
C ALA A 400 -5.82 -15.28 -11.11
N LEU A 401 -5.92 -14.94 -9.84
CA LEU A 401 -6.61 -13.74 -9.36
C LEU A 401 -5.67 -12.93 -8.47
N TRP A 402 -5.36 -11.71 -8.90
CA TRP A 402 -4.50 -10.79 -8.18
C TRP A 402 -5.24 -9.50 -7.84
N VAL A 403 -5.15 -9.06 -6.59
CA VAL A 403 -6.00 -8.00 -6.05
C VAL A 403 -5.13 -6.88 -5.52
N GLY A 404 -5.43 -5.63 -5.90
CA GLY A 404 -4.64 -4.45 -5.53
C GLY A 404 -3.14 -4.61 -5.77
N PRO A 405 -2.70 -4.96 -7.00
CA PRO A 405 -1.29 -5.19 -7.30
C PRO A 405 -0.49 -3.91 -7.03
N PRO A 406 0.53 -3.95 -6.17
CA PRO A 406 1.39 -2.78 -5.97
C PRO A 406 2.09 -2.40 -7.28
N ASN A 407 2.41 -1.11 -7.45
CA ASN A 407 3.09 -0.63 -8.66
C ASN A 407 4.38 -1.43 -8.98
N SER A 408 5.04 -2.01 -7.97
CA SER A 408 6.26 -2.83 -8.13
C SER A 408 6.04 -4.24 -8.68
N ASN A 409 4.81 -4.66 -8.95
CA ASN A 409 4.51 -5.94 -9.56
C ASN A 409 5.05 -6.01 -10.99
N ARG A 410 5.97 -6.95 -11.22
CA ARG A 410 6.69 -7.04 -12.50
C ARG A 410 5.78 -7.45 -13.66
N LEU A 411 4.88 -8.41 -13.47
CA LEU A 411 3.98 -8.84 -14.55
C LEU A 411 2.90 -7.79 -14.78
N TRP A 412 2.34 -7.22 -13.72
CA TRP A 412 1.42 -6.10 -13.82
C TRP A 412 2.01 -4.94 -14.65
N GLN A 413 3.21 -4.44 -14.29
CA GLN A 413 3.88 -3.36 -15.05
C GLN A 413 4.10 -3.75 -16.51
N GLN A 414 4.46 -5.00 -16.77
CA GLN A 414 4.66 -5.54 -18.11
C GLN A 414 3.38 -5.57 -18.96
N PHE A 415 2.22 -5.77 -18.34
CA PHE A 415 0.93 -5.75 -19.03
C PHE A 415 0.44 -4.32 -19.23
N VAL A 416 0.53 -3.47 -18.20
CA VAL A 416 0.05 -2.07 -18.26
C VAL A 416 0.91 -1.20 -19.18
N SER A 417 2.23 -1.39 -19.20
CA SER A 417 3.12 -0.66 -20.12
C SER A 417 2.98 -1.09 -21.59
N ARG A 418 2.43 -2.29 -21.84
CA ARG A 418 2.17 -2.86 -23.17
C ARG A 418 0.68 -2.98 -23.46
N ARG A 419 -0.14 -2.20 -22.74
CA ARG A 419 -1.59 -2.11 -22.97
C ARG A 419 -1.87 -1.65 -24.40
N ASP A 420 -3.05 -2.02 -24.90
CA ASP A 420 -3.47 -1.72 -26.26
C ASP A 420 -3.59 -0.20 -26.46
N PRO A 421 -3.17 0.32 -27.63
CA PRO A 421 -3.21 1.76 -27.89
C PRO A 421 -4.60 2.37 -27.66
N GLY A 422 -4.63 3.51 -26.97
CA GLY A 422 -5.88 4.23 -26.67
C GLY A 422 -6.60 3.77 -25.40
N THR A 423 -6.09 2.75 -24.71
CA THR A 423 -6.58 2.35 -23.37
C THR A 423 -5.82 3.07 -22.26
N ARG A 424 -6.48 3.33 -21.13
CA ARG A 424 -5.91 4.13 -20.05
C ARG A 424 -5.17 3.24 -19.07
N GLU A 425 -4.23 3.81 -18.31
CA GLU A 425 -3.51 3.11 -17.26
C GLU A 425 -4.44 2.63 -16.14
N VAL A 426 -5.53 3.36 -15.87
CA VAL A 426 -6.52 3.04 -14.83
C VAL A 426 -7.47 1.90 -15.18
N ASP A 427 -7.67 1.63 -16.48
CA ASP A 427 -8.51 0.53 -17.00
C ASP A 427 -7.87 -0.09 -18.27
N PRO A 428 -6.67 -0.69 -18.13
CA PRO A 428 -5.88 -1.10 -19.27
C PRO A 428 -6.51 -2.32 -19.94
N VAL A 429 -6.45 -2.37 -21.27
CA VAL A 429 -6.72 -3.59 -22.04
C VAL A 429 -5.38 -4.10 -22.55
N TYR A 430 -5.09 -5.39 -22.34
CA TYR A 430 -3.86 -6.01 -22.83
C TYR A 430 -4.22 -7.12 -23.80
N ALA A 431 -3.77 -7.00 -25.06
CA ALA A 431 -4.00 -7.98 -26.13
C ALA A 431 -5.48 -8.38 -26.25
N ASP A 432 -6.35 -7.38 -26.44
CA ASP A 432 -7.80 -7.49 -26.54
C ASP A 432 -8.47 -8.16 -25.32
N GLY A 433 -7.79 -8.19 -24.17
CA GLY A 433 -8.29 -8.86 -22.97
C GLY A 433 -8.50 -10.37 -23.17
N LEU A 434 -7.82 -10.98 -24.14
CA LEU A 434 -7.99 -12.40 -24.51
C LEU A 434 -7.55 -13.36 -23.41
N VAL A 435 -6.67 -12.93 -22.51
CA VAL A 435 -6.08 -13.76 -21.45
C VAL A 435 -5.99 -13.04 -20.11
N VAL A 436 -5.52 -11.79 -20.11
CA VAL A 436 -5.37 -10.97 -18.90
C VAL A 436 -6.44 -9.88 -18.93
N ARG A 437 -7.20 -9.72 -17.85
CA ARG A 437 -8.19 -8.65 -17.69
C ARG A 437 -7.97 -7.89 -16.39
N PHE A 438 -8.33 -6.62 -16.41
CA PHE A 438 -8.27 -5.69 -15.28
C PHE A 438 -9.69 -5.22 -14.98
N ALA A 439 -10.04 -5.15 -13.71
CA ALA A 439 -11.39 -4.81 -13.29
C ALA A 439 -11.41 -3.97 -12.02
N ALA A 440 -12.12 -2.84 -12.08
CA ALA A 440 -12.50 -2.08 -10.90
C ALA A 440 -13.91 -2.49 -10.42
N THR A 441 -14.74 -3.02 -11.33
CA THR A 441 -16.10 -3.50 -11.04
C THR A 441 -16.32 -4.87 -11.68
N ALA A 442 -17.38 -5.58 -11.25
CA ALA A 442 -17.73 -6.88 -11.82
C ALA A 442 -17.97 -6.81 -13.34
N THR A 443 -18.54 -5.70 -13.83
CA THR A 443 -18.84 -5.51 -15.26
C THR A 443 -17.60 -5.35 -16.14
N ASP A 444 -16.46 -4.96 -15.55
CA ASP A 444 -15.21 -4.81 -16.30
C ASP A 444 -14.61 -6.16 -16.68
N LEU A 445 -14.93 -7.23 -15.93
CA LEU A 445 -14.50 -8.60 -16.24
C LEU A 445 -15.11 -9.14 -17.55
N ASP A 446 -16.23 -8.56 -18.02
CA ASP A 446 -16.89 -8.94 -19.28
C ASP A 446 -16.33 -8.16 -20.50
N LYS A 447 -15.50 -7.14 -20.26
CA LYS A 447 -14.88 -6.31 -21.31
C LYS A 447 -13.49 -6.84 -21.68
N PRO A 448 -12.95 -6.50 -22.87
CA PRO A 448 -13.59 -5.74 -23.96
C PRO A 448 -14.49 -6.61 -24.85
N SER A 449 -14.44 -7.93 -24.69
CA SER A 449 -15.07 -8.93 -25.57
C SER A 449 -15.53 -10.15 -24.77
N PRO A 450 -16.51 -10.93 -25.23
CA PRO A 450 -16.81 -12.23 -24.63
C PRO A 450 -15.69 -13.28 -24.81
N ASP A 451 -14.74 -13.11 -25.74
CA ASP A 451 -13.62 -14.04 -25.93
C ASP A 451 -12.58 -13.88 -24.80
N TRP A 452 -12.65 -14.76 -23.79
CA TRP A 452 -11.64 -14.87 -22.73
C TRP A 452 -11.14 -16.30 -22.60
N ARG A 453 -9.93 -16.52 -23.12
CA ARG A 453 -9.30 -17.83 -23.27
C ARG A 453 -8.73 -18.32 -21.95
N ARG A 454 -8.84 -19.63 -21.74
CA ARG A 454 -8.23 -20.31 -20.59
C ARG A 454 -6.71 -20.52 -20.82
N PRO A 455 -5.90 -20.56 -19.75
CA PRO A 455 -6.24 -20.15 -18.38
C PRO A 455 -6.46 -18.64 -18.29
N ARG A 456 -7.42 -18.24 -17.43
CA ARG A 456 -7.85 -16.84 -17.27
C ARG A 456 -7.07 -16.17 -16.15
N ILE A 457 -6.65 -14.92 -16.36
CA ILE A 457 -5.89 -14.13 -15.39
C ILE A 457 -6.62 -12.81 -15.15
N ALA A 458 -6.98 -12.54 -13.92
CA ALA A 458 -7.69 -11.32 -13.54
C ALA A 458 -6.88 -10.50 -12.53
N TYR A 459 -6.84 -9.20 -12.77
CA TYR A 459 -6.40 -8.20 -11.82
C TYR A 459 -7.61 -7.39 -11.33
N LEU A 460 -7.83 -7.35 -10.03
CA LEU A 460 -8.76 -6.40 -9.42
C LEU A 460 -7.97 -5.18 -8.98
N MET A 461 -8.32 -3.99 -9.48
CA MET A 461 -7.65 -2.74 -9.14
C MET A 461 -8.61 -1.56 -9.22
N HIS A 462 -8.70 -0.77 -8.14
CA HIS A 462 -9.48 0.47 -8.16
C HIS A 462 -8.61 1.65 -8.61
N PRO A 463 -9.16 2.59 -9.39
CA PRO A 463 -8.43 3.82 -9.72
C PRO A 463 -8.11 4.68 -8.48
N SER A 464 -8.87 4.55 -7.38
CA SER A 464 -8.54 5.21 -6.12
C SER A 464 -7.53 4.46 -5.23
N ASP A 465 -7.05 3.27 -5.60
CA ASP A 465 -6.17 2.46 -4.76
C ASP A 465 -4.72 3.02 -4.71
N PRO A 466 -4.27 3.63 -3.59
CA PRO A 466 -2.93 4.19 -3.51
C PRO A 466 -1.83 3.12 -3.58
N ILE A 467 -2.12 1.85 -3.28
CA ILE A 467 -1.14 0.75 -3.36
C ILE A 467 -0.76 0.50 -4.82
N VAL A 468 -1.73 0.58 -5.73
CA VAL A 468 -1.52 0.38 -7.18
C VAL A 468 -0.70 1.52 -7.78
N TRP A 469 -0.95 2.75 -7.33
CA TRP A 469 -0.43 3.95 -7.99
C TRP A 469 0.83 4.55 -7.37
N TRP A 470 1.16 4.19 -6.13
CA TRP A 470 2.33 4.75 -5.46
C TRP A 470 3.64 4.22 -6.07
N SER A 471 4.48 5.14 -6.53
CA SER A 471 5.85 4.88 -6.98
C SER A 471 6.78 6.02 -6.58
N PRO A 472 8.08 5.76 -6.28
CA PRO A 472 9.10 6.80 -6.20
C PRO A 472 9.15 7.72 -7.43
N ASP A 473 8.72 7.24 -8.61
CA ASP A 473 8.70 8.02 -9.84
C ASP A 473 7.80 9.26 -9.74
N LEU A 474 6.79 9.25 -8.86
CA LEU A 474 5.92 10.40 -8.59
C LEU A 474 6.68 11.65 -8.12
N LEU A 475 7.91 11.49 -7.63
CA LEU A 475 8.78 12.62 -7.27
C LEU A 475 9.13 13.48 -8.49
N PHE A 476 9.32 12.86 -9.66
CA PHE A 476 9.98 13.49 -10.81
C PHE A 476 9.21 13.36 -12.13
N SER A 477 8.27 12.42 -12.23
CA SER A 477 7.54 12.14 -13.45
C SER A 477 6.02 12.10 -13.21
N GLN A 478 5.27 12.67 -14.15
CA GLN A 478 3.82 12.52 -14.21
C GLN A 478 3.48 11.16 -14.84
N PRO A 479 2.76 10.26 -14.14
CA PRO A 479 2.34 8.97 -14.68
C PRO A 479 1.12 9.10 -15.61
N ASP A 480 0.85 8.07 -16.40
CA ASP A 480 -0.23 8.07 -17.38
C ASP A 480 -1.59 8.21 -16.68
N TRP A 481 -1.81 7.54 -15.54
CA TRP A 481 -3.02 7.65 -14.72
C TRP A 481 -3.28 9.07 -14.17
N LEU A 482 -2.27 9.95 -14.17
CA LEU A 482 -2.37 11.39 -13.88
C LEU A 482 -2.35 12.28 -15.14
N SER A 483 -2.10 11.75 -16.33
CA SER A 483 -2.14 12.48 -17.60
C SER A 483 -3.42 12.23 -18.41
N GLU A 484 -4.00 11.04 -18.28
CA GLU A 484 -5.22 10.57 -18.95
C GLU A 484 -6.49 10.96 -18.16
N PRO A 485 -7.72 10.70 -18.63
CA PRO A 485 -8.92 10.89 -17.81
C PRO A 485 -8.94 9.99 -16.57
N ARG A 486 -9.34 10.53 -15.41
CA ARG A 486 -9.39 9.80 -14.13
C ARG A 486 -10.41 8.65 -14.15
N GLY A 487 -10.22 7.69 -13.25
CA GLY A 487 -11.23 6.69 -12.95
C GLY A 487 -12.46 7.28 -12.27
N SER A 488 -13.54 6.52 -12.19
CA SER A 488 -14.84 6.98 -11.68
C SER A 488 -14.83 7.38 -10.20
N ASP A 489 -13.91 6.82 -9.43
CA ASP A 489 -13.77 7.01 -7.99
C ASP A 489 -12.59 7.93 -7.61
N VAL A 490 -12.05 8.67 -8.59
CA VAL A 490 -10.96 9.65 -8.38
C VAL A 490 -11.40 11.02 -8.84
N SER A 491 -11.19 12.04 -8.02
CA SER A 491 -11.58 13.41 -8.37
C SER A 491 -10.91 13.86 -9.69
N PRO A 492 -11.68 14.40 -10.65
CA PRO A 492 -11.14 14.93 -11.91
C PRO A 492 -10.24 16.16 -11.68
N GLN A 493 -10.20 16.69 -10.47
CA GLN A 493 -9.37 17.82 -10.07
C GLN A 493 -7.97 17.43 -9.58
N MET A 494 -7.71 16.14 -9.35
CA MET A 494 -6.37 15.67 -8.99
C MET A 494 -5.37 15.98 -10.11
N ARG A 495 -4.24 16.58 -9.74
CA ARG A 495 -3.16 16.97 -10.66
C ARG A 495 -1.83 16.48 -10.11
N TRP A 496 -0.93 16.12 -11.02
CA TRP A 496 0.44 15.84 -10.63
C TRP A 496 1.18 17.13 -10.30
N SER A 497 1.91 17.11 -9.19
CA SER A 497 2.82 18.16 -8.75
C SER A 497 4.13 17.50 -8.30
N PRO A 498 5.29 17.89 -8.88
CA PRO A 498 6.58 17.32 -8.52
C PRO A 498 6.80 17.35 -7.02
N VAL A 499 7.33 16.25 -6.46
CA VAL A 499 7.54 16.02 -5.01
C VAL A 499 6.25 15.96 -4.18
N VAL A 500 5.26 16.84 -4.41
CA VAL A 500 4.04 16.93 -3.60
C VAL A 500 3.14 15.72 -3.80
N THR A 501 2.92 15.29 -5.05
CA THR A 501 2.05 14.13 -5.33
C THR A 501 2.59 12.84 -4.74
N PHE A 502 3.92 12.66 -4.71
CA PHE A 502 4.54 11.55 -4.00
C PHE A 502 4.11 11.50 -2.53
N TRP A 503 4.16 12.64 -1.82
CA TRP A 503 3.76 12.70 -0.41
C TRP A 503 2.25 12.59 -0.21
N GLN A 504 1.45 13.08 -1.16
CA GLN A 504 0.01 12.89 -1.14
C GLN A 504 -0.32 11.40 -1.25
N VAL A 505 0.11 10.72 -2.31
CA VAL A 505 -0.20 9.30 -2.49
C VAL A 505 0.43 8.45 -1.37
N ALA A 506 1.62 8.81 -0.87
CA ALA A 506 2.24 8.12 0.28
C ALA A 506 1.38 8.19 1.55
N ALA A 507 0.67 9.29 1.76
CA ALA A 507 -0.25 9.42 2.87
C ALA A 507 -1.52 8.58 2.68
N ASP A 508 -2.01 8.49 1.45
CA ASP A 508 -3.20 7.68 1.15
C ASP A 508 -2.94 6.20 1.46
N LEU A 509 -1.68 5.73 1.33
CA LEU A 509 -1.28 4.36 1.74
C LEU A 509 -1.64 4.03 3.20
N THR A 510 -1.59 5.00 4.13
CA THR A 510 -1.87 4.72 5.55
C THR A 510 -3.34 4.52 5.84
N ASN A 511 -4.21 5.01 4.94
CA ASN A 511 -5.66 4.89 5.03
C ASN A 511 -6.24 4.12 3.82
N ALA A 512 -5.44 3.26 3.18
CA ALA A 512 -5.81 2.60 1.92
C ALA A 512 -7.12 1.79 2.03
N GLN A 513 -7.40 1.22 3.21
CA GLN A 513 -8.61 0.45 3.53
C GLN A 513 -9.62 1.24 4.40
N GLY A 514 -9.41 2.53 4.61
CA GLY A 514 -10.29 3.36 5.45
C GLY A 514 -11.47 3.98 4.71
N VAL A 515 -11.92 3.32 3.65
CA VAL A 515 -13.00 3.76 2.75
C VAL A 515 -14.05 2.66 2.59
N SER A 516 -15.18 2.95 1.97
CA SER A 516 -16.20 1.95 1.68
C SER A 516 -15.70 0.87 0.71
N ASP A 517 -16.38 -0.27 0.67
CA ASP A 517 -16.08 -1.34 -0.28
C ASP A 517 -16.33 -0.89 -1.73
N GLY A 518 -15.45 -1.29 -2.65
CA GLY A 518 -15.43 -0.82 -4.04
C GLY A 518 -14.53 0.38 -4.29
N HIS A 519 -13.84 0.86 -3.25
CA HIS A 519 -12.92 1.99 -3.32
C HIS A 519 -11.61 1.70 -2.58
N GLY A 520 -10.57 2.48 -2.88
CA GLY A 520 -9.24 2.32 -2.31
C GLY A 520 -8.76 0.88 -2.43
N HIS A 521 -8.19 0.36 -1.34
CA HIS A 521 -7.73 -1.02 -1.25
C HIS A 521 -8.80 -1.97 -0.67
N ASN A 522 -10.09 -1.59 -0.66
CA ASN A 522 -11.20 -2.41 -0.19
C ASN A 522 -11.99 -3.01 -1.35
N TYR A 523 -11.62 -4.23 -1.74
CA TYR A 523 -12.22 -4.94 -2.88
C TYR A 523 -13.53 -5.65 -2.55
N GLY A 524 -13.88 -5.81 -1.26
CA GLY A 524 -15.17 -6.37 -0.86
C GLY A 524 -15.49 -7.70 -1.54
N SER A 525 -16.76 -7.88 -1.90
CA SER A 525 -17.24 -9.06 -2.60
C SER A 525 -16.85 -9.14 -4.08
N LEU A 526 -16.12 -8.15 -4.64
CA LEU A 526 -15.60 -8.22 -6.02
C LEU A 526 -14.66 -9.41 -6.22
N VAL A 527 -14.01 -9.90 -5.15
CA VAL A 527 -13.17 -11.10 -5.20
C VAL A 527 -13.97 -12.35 -5.62
N LEU A 528 -15.26 -12.42 -5.28
CA LEU A 528 -16.15 -13.49 -5.75
C LEU A 528 -16.38 -13.39 -7.26
N ASP A 529 -16.64 -12.19 -7.77
CA ASP A 529 -16.81 -11.95 -9.20
C ASP A 529 -15.52 -12.27 -9.97
N GLY A 530 -14.36 -11.89 -9.43
CA GLY A 530 -13.05 -12.27 -9.96
C GLY A 530 -12.87 -13.78 -10.05
N TRP A 531 -13.16 -14.52 -8.97
CA TRP A 531 -13.08 -15.98 -8.99
C TRP A 531 -14.07 -16.63 -9.92
N ALA A 532 -15.32 -16.15 -9.95
CA ALA A 532 -16.33 -16.61 -10.88
C ALA A 532 -15.88 -16.43 -12.33
N ALA A 533 -15.29 -15.29 -12.65
CA ALA A 533 -14.81 -15.02 -14.00
C ALA A 533 -13.60 -15.90 -14.38
N VAL A 534 -12.66 -16.12 -13.45
CA VAL A 534 -11.44 -16.90 -13.70
C VAL A 534 -11.71 -18.41 -13.71
N ALA A 535 -12.48 -18.90 -12.75
CA ALA A 535 -12.57 -20.32 -12.41
C ALA A 535 -13.98 -20.77 -12.01
N ALA A 536 -15.05 -20.24 -12.63
CA ALA A 536 -16.40 -20.77 -12.40
C ALA A 536 -16.49 -22.30 -12.61
N PRO A 537 -17.17 -23.02 -11.71
CA PRO A 537 -17.55 -24.41 -11.92
C PRO A 537 -18.64 -24.51 -13.01
N PRO A 538 -18.83 -25.69 -13.65
CA PRO A 538 -19.86 -25.89 -14.67
C PRO A 538 -21.28 -25.50 -14.25
N GLU A 539 -21.61 -25.70 -12.97
CA GLU A 539 -22.92 -25.43 -12.37
C GLU A 539 -23.12 -23.99 -11.88
N TRP A 540 -22.25 -23.05 -12.26
CA TRP A 540 -22.30 -21.67 -11.82
C TRP A 540 -23.50 -20.91 -12.41
N THR A 541 -24.30 -20.26 -11.55
CA THR A 541 -25.44 -19.42 -11.96
C THR A 541 -25.43 -18.06 -11.25
N PRO A 542 -26.09 -17.03 -11.82
CA PRO A 542 -26.25 -15.74 -11.14
C PRO A 542 -26.93 -15.86 -9.77
N GLU A 543 -27.93 -16.73 -9.62
CA GLU A 543 -28.63 -16.92 -8.35
C GLU A 543 -27.72 -17.53 -7.28
N LEU A 544 -26.87 -18.49 -7.68
CA LEU A 544 -25.88 -19.07 -6.78
C LEU A 544 -24.83 -18.02 -6.37
N ARG A 545 -24.39 -17.19 -7.31
CA ARG A 545 -23.46 -16.08 -7.04
C ARG A 545 -24.00 -15.17 -5.94
N GLU A 546 -25.23 -14.70 -6.06
CA GLU A 546 -25.79 -13.74 -5.09
C GLU A 546 -26.03 -14.36 -3.71
N LYS A 547 -26.41 -15.64 -3.65
CA LYS A 547 -26.46 -16.38 -2.37
C LYS A 547 -25.09 -16.44 -1.70
N ILE A 548 -24.04 -16.72 -2.47
CA ILE A 548 -22.66 -16.78 -1.95
C ILE A 548 -22.20 -15.37 -1.54
N ARG A 549 -22.46 -14.35 -2.37
CA ARG A 549 -22.12 -12.95 -2.10
C ARG A 549 -22.65 -12.51 -0.75
N THR A 550 -23.94 -12.73 -0.51
CA THR A 550 -24.59 -12.39 0.77
C THR A 550 -23.88 -13.08 1.94
N GLN A 551 -23.50 -14.35 1.80
CA GLN A 551 -22.89 -15.12 2.88
C GLN A 551 -21.45 -14.71 3.19
N ILE A 552 -20.66 -14.36 2.16
CA ILE A 552 -19.29 -13.90 2.38
C ILE A 552 -19.26 -12.48 2.96
N GLU A 553 -20.19 -11.61 2.57
CA GLU A 553 -20.35 -10.25 3.13
C GLU A 553 -20.75 -10.33 4.61
N LEU A 554 -21.74 -11.16 4.96
CA LEU A 554 -22.12 -11.38 6.36
C LEU A 554 -20.96 -11.94 7.21
N ALA A 555 -20.15 -12.83 6.64
CA ALA A 555 -18.97 -13.37 7.32
C ALA A 555 -17.87 -12.32 7.51
N GLU A 556 -17.68 -11.43 6.53
CA GLU A 556 -16.75 -10.30 6.62
C GLU A 556 -17.19 -9.30 7.68
N ASP A 557 -18.48 -8.91 7.69
CA ASP A 557 -19.03 -8.01 8.71
C ASP A 557 -18.80 -8.55 10.12
N TYR A 558 -18.98 -9.87 10.30
CA TYR A 558 -18.66 -10.53 11.55
C TYR A 558 -17.15 -10.44 11.86
N GLU A 559 -16.28 -10.78 10.91
CA GLU A 559 -14.82 -10.68 11.08
C GLU A 559 -14.38 -9.27 11.49
N ARG A 560 -14.89 -8.22 10.83
CA ARG A 560 -14.59 -6.81 11.13
C ARG A 560 -14.93 -6.40 12.56
N VAL A 561 -15.92 -7.07 13.19
CA VAL A 561 -16.34 -6.78 14.56
C VAL A 561 -15.49 -7.52 15.60
N ILE A 562 -15.06 -8.75 15.31
CA ILE A 562 -14.47 -9.65 16.32
C ILE A 562 -12.96 -9.86 16.21
N LYS A 563 -12.34 -9.49 15.10
CA LYS A 563 -10.90 -9.61 14.85
C LYS A 563 -10.17 -8.30 15.13
#